data_AF-A0A7V9RDA6-F1
#
_entry.id   AF-A0A7V9RDA6-F1
#
_cell.length_a   1.000
_cell.length_b   1.000
_cell.length_c   1.000
_cell.angle_alpha   90.00
_cell.angle_beta   90.00
_cell.angle_gamma   90.00
#
_symmetry.space_group_name_H-M   'P 1'
#
loop_
_entity.id
_entity.type
_entity.pdbx_description
1 polymer ?
#
loop_
_entity_poly.entity_id
_entity_poly.type
_entity_poly.pdbx_seq_one_letter_code
_entity_poly.pdbx_strand_id
1 'polypeptide(L)'
;MKNLKLAILLCGGALLGIYVSDGLNFSENAADTIIFLAAFALPTLMGLLALAKPPAQAWHGAIALAGFGVAAVRGKVWDQLSNFGELTGKGKAGAIILVVGVVVSILAMLKPESKS
;
A
#
# COMPACT_ATOMS: atom_id res chain seq x y z
N MET A 1 -9.89 8.48 14.14
CA MET A 1 -9.06 8.61 12.92
C MET A 1 -7.63 8.10 13.11
N LYS A 2 -7.06 8.06 14.32
CA LYS A 2 -5.80 7.32 14.64
C LYS A 2 -5.68 5.94 13.99
N ASN A 3 -6.78 5.18 13.94
CA ASN A 3 -6.80 3.82 13.37
C ASN A 3 -6.57 3.78 11.85
N LEU A 4 -6.95 4.83 11.10
CA LEU A 4 -6.77 4.87 9.63
C LEU A 4 -5.31 5.02 9.26
N LYS A 5 -4.56 5.89 9.96
CA LYS A 5 -3.11 6.08 9.74
C LYS A 5 -2.33 4.79 10.01
N LEU A 6 -2.70 4.12 11.10
CA LEU A 6 -2.11 2.86 11.51
C LEU A 6 -2.46 1.76 10.50
N ALA A 7 -3.68 1.74 9.98
CA ALA A 7 -4.08 0.82 8.91
C ALA A 7 -3.29 1.06 7.60
N ILE A 8 -3.06 2.32 7.19
CA ILE A 8 -2.20 2.63 6.02
C ILE A 8 -0.79 2.12 6.25
N LEU A 9 -0.22 2.39 7.42
CA LEU A 9 1.13 1.94 7.78
C LEU A 9 1.23 0.40 7.76
N LEU A 10 0.26 -0.29 8.38
CA LEU A 10 0.24 -1.74 8.42
C LEU A 10 0.08 -2.34 7.02
N CYS A 11 -0.78 -1.77 6.17
CA CYS A 11 -0.97 -2.26 4.81
C CYS A 11 0.29 -2.06 3.96
N GLY A 12 0.88 -0.87 3.99
CA GLY A 12 2.12 -0.57 3.28
C GLY A 12 3.29 -1.43 3.76
N GLY A 13 3.48 -1.50 5.08
CA GLY A 13 4.56 -2.27 5.70
C GLY A 13 4.42 -3.77 5.50
N ALA A 14 3.20 -4.32 5.59
CA ALA A 14 2.97 -5.74 5.35
C ALA A 14 3.19 -6.11 3.88
N LEU A 15 2.76 -5.27 2.93
CA LEU A 15 3.06 -5.48 1.51
C LEU A 15 4.56 -5.43 1.24
N LEU A 16 5.25 -4.43 1.79
CA LEU A 16 6.69 -4.28 1.64
C LEU A 16 7.42 -5.49 2.26
N GLY A 17 6.99 -5.94 3.44
CA GLY A 17 7.54 -7.13 4.10
C GLY A 17 7.33 -8.41 3.30
N ILE A 18 6.13 -8.63 2.76
CA ILE A 18 5.84 -9.78 1.89
C ILE A 18 6.76 -9.75 0.67
N TYR A 19 6.88 -8.61 -0.01
CA TYR A 19 7.71 -8.49 -1.21
C TYR A 19 9.21 -8.61 -0.96
N VAL A 20 9.71 -8.06 0.16
CA VAL A 20 11.11 -8.25 0.56
C VAL A 20 11.37 -9.71 0.93
N SER A 21 10.43 -10.37 1.60
CA SER A 21 10.56 -11.77 2.03
C SER A 21 10.49 -12.80 0.89
N ASP A 22 9.86 -12.46 -0.23
CA ASP A 22 9.88 -13.27 -1.45
C ASP A 22 11.18 -13.12 -2.25
N GLY A 23 12.20 -12.51 -1.64
CA GLY A 23 13.53 -12.40 -2.21
C GLY A 23 13.49 -11.55 -3.45
N LEU A 24 12.97 -10.32 -3.31
CA LEU A 24 13.00 -9.23 -4.30
C LEU A 24 13.31 -9.77 -5.71
N ASN A 25 12.32 -10.43 -6.33
CA ASN A 25 12.41 -10.89 -7.71
C ASN A 25 12.37 -9.65 -8.60
N PHE A 26 13.45 -8.89 -8.53
CA PHE A 26 13.67 -7.67 -9.25
C PHE A 26 13.67 -8.02 -10.72
N SER A 27 12.84 -7.33 -11.50
CA SER A 27 12.96 -7.42 -12.94
C SER A 27 14.39 -7.03 -13.33
N GLU A 28 14.92 -7.59 -14.42
CA GLU A 28 16.23 -7.19 -14.95
C GLU A 28 16.35 -5.67 -15.17
N ASN A 29 15.21 -4.98 -15.29
CA ASN A 29 15.13 -3.54 -15.31
C ASN A 29 15.07 -2.93 -13.90
N ALA A 30 16.18 -2.32 -13.47
CA ALA A 30 16.30 -1.63 -12.19
C ALA A 30 15.26 -0.51 -12.00
N ALA A 31 14.83 0.15 -13.07
CA ALA A 31 13.84 1.23 -12.99
C ALA A 31 12.46 0.70 -12.56
N ASP A 32 12.02 -0.42 -13.13
CA ASP A 32 10.73 -1.04 -12.77
C ASP A 32 10.74 -1.54 -11.33
N THR A 33 11.84 -2.12 -10.90
CA THR A 33 12.11 -2.51 -9.52
C THR A 33 11.96 -1.33 -8.55
N ILE A 34 12.58 -0.19 -8.86
CA ILE A 34 12.54 1.00 -7.99
C ILE A 34 11.12 1.56 -7.92
N ILE A 35 10.42 1.65 -9.05
CA ILE A 35 9.03 2.12 -9.10
C ILE A 35 8.13 1.22 -8.25
N PHE A 36 8.33 -0.09 -8.36
CA PHE A 36 7.54 -1.07 -7.64
C PHE A 36 7.81 -1.04 -6.13
N LEU A 37 9.07 -0.89 -5.73
CA LEU A 37 9.45 -0.75 -4.33
C LEU A 37 8.95 0.58 -3.74
N ALA A 38 9.02 1.66 -4.51
CA ALA A 38 8.45 2.96 -4.15
C ALA A 38 6.94 2.89 -3.96
N ALA A 39 6.22 2.08 -4.76
CA ALA A 39 4.77 1.92 -4.66
C ALA A 39 4.33 1.37 -3.29
N PHE A 40 5.17 0.59 -2.59
CA PHE A 40 4.90 0.11 -1.23
C PHE A 40 5.59 0.96 -0.14
N ALA A 41 6.77 1.48 -0.43
CA ALA A 41 7.51 2.32 0.51
C ALA A 41 6.79 3.65 0.76
N LEU A 42 6.22 4.27 -0.28
CA LEU A 42 5.53 5.56 -0.16
C LEU A 42 4.30 5.49 0.78
N PRO A 43 3.35 4.55 0.64
CA PRO A 43 2.26 4.39 1.60
C PRO A 43 2.74 4.15 3.02
N THR A 44 3.78 3.35 3.20
CA THR A 44 4.39 3.06 4.50
C THR A 44 4.94 4.34 5.15
N LEU A 45 5.71 5.12 4.39
CA LEU A 45 6.25 6.40 4.83
C LEU A 45 5.14 7.39 5.17
N MET A 46 4.08 7.48 4.37
CA MET A 46 2.94 8.37 4.63
C MET A 46 2.18 7.96 5.90
N GLY A 47 1.97 6.67 6.12
CA GLY A 47 1.39 6.16 7.36
C GLY A 47 2.25 6.51 8.58
N LEU A 48 3.57 6.40 8.45
CA LEU A 48 4.53 6.74 9.50
C LEU A 48 4.58 8.25 9.79
N LEU A 49 4.61 9.08 8.76
CA LEU A 49 4.56 10.54 8.88
C LEU A 49 3.26 11.01 9.51
N ALA A 50 2.12 10.42 9.12
CA ALA A 50 0.82 10.76 9.70
C ALA A 50 0.73 10.41 11.20
N LEU A 51 1.45 9.36 11.65
CA LEU A 51 1.57 8.99 13.06
C LEU A 51 2.56 9.89 13.82
N ALA A 52 3.71 10.21 13.21
CA ALA A 52 4.75 11.03 13.82
C ALA A 52 4.36 12.51 13.96
N LYS A 53 3.61 13.05 12.99
CA LYS A 53 3.11 14.43 12.99
C LYS A 53 1.59 14.46 12.75
N PRO A 54 0.78 14.21 13.79
CA PRO A 54 -0.66 14.45 13.71
C PRO A 54 -0.97 15.95 13.53
N PRO A 55 -2.08 16.32 12.87
CA PRO A 55 -3.14 15.45 12.31
C PRO A 55 -2.83 14.90 10.91
N ALA A 56 -3.47 13.77 10.54
CA ALA A 56 -3.41 13.26 9.16
C ALA A 56 -4.02 14.27 8.19
N GLN A 57 -3.16 14.87 7.37
CA GLN A 57 -3.59 15.67 6.24
C GLN A 57 -4.06 14.78 5.07
N ALA A 58 -5.05 15.25 4.31
CA ALA A 58 -5.64 14.51 3.19
C ALA A 58 -4.61 14.09 2.12
N TRP A 59 -3.53 14.87 1.94
CA TRP A 59 -2.48 14.54 0.98
C TRP A 59 -1.71 13.26 1.34
N HIS A 60 -1.60 12.88 2.62
CA HIS A 60 -1.00 11.61 3.00
C HIS A 60 -1.82 10.43 2.47
N GLY A 61 -3.16 10.54 2.54
CA GLY A 61 -4.08 9.56 1.96
C GLY A 61 -3.99 9.53 0.43
N ALA A 62 -3.84 10.69 -0.21
CA ALA A 62 -3.67 10.77 -1.67
C ALA A 62 -2.37 10.12 -2.16
N ILE A 63 -1.23 10.36 -1.49
CA ILE A 63 0.04 9.73 -1.84
C ILE A 63 0.01 8.23 -1.54
N ALA A 64 -0.57 7.81 -0.42
CA ALA A 64 -0.73 6.39 -0.11
C ALA A 64 -1.64 5.69 -1.14
N LEU A 65 -2.72 6.34 -1.57
CA LEU A 65 -3.60 5.84 -2.63
C LEU A 65 -2.85 5.71 -3.95
N ALA A 66 -2.06 6.71 -4.34
CA ALA A 66 -1.25 6.65 -5.55
C ALA A 66 -0.25 5.49 -5.51
N GLY A 67 0.44 5.29 -4.38
CA GLY A 67 1.35 4.16 -4.18
C GLY A 67 0.64 2.81 -4.31
N PHE A 68 -0.48 2.60 -3.61
CA PHE A 68 -1.25 1.37 -3.74
C PHE A 68 -1.85 1.18 -5.13
N GLY A 69 -2.26 2.25 -5.81
CA GLY A 69 -2.76 2.20 -7.19
C GLY A 69 -1.69 1.74 -8.17
N VAL A 70 -0.47 2.30 -8.08
CA VAL A 70 0.67 1.86 -8.89
C VAL A 70 0.98 0.39 -8.63
N ALA A 71 1.00 -0.03 -7.36
CA ALA A 71 1.19 -1.43 -6.99
C ALA A 71 0.09 -2.34 -7.55
N ALA A 72 -1.17 -1.90 -7.57
CA ALA A 72 -2.28 -2.68 -8.11
C ALA A 72 -2.20 -2.86 -9.62
N VAL A 73 -1.85 -1.80 -10.35
CA VAL A 73 -1.68 -1.84 -11.81
C VAL A 73 -0.48 -2.71 -12.18
N ARG A 74 0.69 -2.46 -11.55
CA ARG A 74 1.93 -3.20 -11.86
C ARG A 74 1.88 -4.65 -11.39
N GLY A 75 1.26 -4.92 -10.25
CA GLY A 75 1.05 -6.26 -9.72
C GLY A 75 -0.05 -7.03 -10.46
N LYS A 76 -0.67 -6.44 -11.48
CA LYS A 76 -1.80 -7.01 -12.25
C LYS A 76 -2.86 -7.59 -11.32
N VAL A 77 -3.26 -6.81 -10.31
CA VAL A 77 -4.14 -7.33 -9.26
C VAL A 77 -5.47 -7.85 -9.82
N TRP A 78 -5.91 -7.35 -10.99
CA TRP A 78 -7.09 -7.87 -11.69
C TRP A 78 -6.93 -9.30 -12.18
N ASP A 79 -5.76 -9.67 -12.69
CA ASP A 79 -5.46 -11.05 -13.08
C ASP A 79 -5.36 -11.95 -11.85
N GLN A 80 -4.79 -11.43 -10.76
CA GLN A 80 -4.70 -12.12 -9.47
C GLN A 80 -6.08 -12.35 -8.84
N LEU A 81 -6.97 -11.36 -8.90
CA LEU A 81 -8.34 -11.47 -8.39
C LEU A 81 -9.18 -12.43 -9.23
N SER A 82 -9.01 -12.43 -10.55
CA SER A 82 -9.71 -13.36 -11.45
C SER A 82 -9.30 -14.81 -11.22
N ASN A 83 -8.03 -15.04 -10.84
CA ASN A 83 -7.48 -16.37 -10.53
C ASN A 83 -7.24 -16.56 -9.02
N PHE A 84 -8.03 -15.89 -8.18
CA PHE A 84 -7.73 -15.81 -6.74
C PHE A 84 -7.64 -17.19 -6.08
N GLY A 85 -8.44 -18.16 -6.54
CA GLY A 85 -8.40 -19.55 -6.05
C GLY A 85 -7.03 -20.22 -6.18
N GLU A 86 -6.29 -19.90 -7.23
CA GLU A 86 -5.03 -20.54 -7.64
C GLU A 86 -3.78 -19.84 -7.08
N LEU A 87 -3.95 -18.65 -6.49
CA LEU A 87 -2.84 -17.92 -5.88
C LEU A 87 -2.22 -18.67 -4.69
N THR A 88 -0.90 -18.52 -4.54
CA THR A 88 -0.17 -18.95 -3.34
C THR A 88 -0.67 -18.18 -2.11
N GLY A 89 -0.45 -18.74 -0.90
CA GLY A 89 -0.89 -18.08 0.35
C GLY A 89 -0.37 -16.65 0.49
N LYS A 90 0.88 -16.39 0.07
CA LYS A 90 1.48 -15.05 0.04
C LYS A 90 0.84 -14.14 -1.03
N GLY A 91 0.56 -14.67 -2.23
CA GLY A 91 -0.12 -13.93 -3.28
C GLY A 91 -1.54 -13.50 -2.89
N LYS A 92 -2.29 -14.39 -2.23
CA LYS A 92 -3.62 -14.09 -1.67
C LYS A 92 -3.54 -13.00 -0.61
N ALA A 93 -2.61 -13.12 0.34
CA ALA A 93 -2.41 -12.12 1.38
C ALA A 93 -2.03 -10.75 0.79
N GLY A 94 -1.10 -10.72 -0.17
CA GLY A 94 -0.70 -9.49 -0.86
C GLY A 94 -1.88 -8.80 -1.57
N ALA A 95 -2.68 -9.55 -2.33
CA ALA A 95 -3.85 -9.01 -3.02
C ALA A 95 -4.88 -8.43 -2.04
N ILE A 96 -5.18 -9.14 -0.94
CA ILE A 96 -6.11 -8.66 0.11
C ILE A 96 -5.58 -7.38 0.74
N ILE A 97 -4.31 -7.36 1.17
CA ILE A 97 -3.71 -6.20 1.85
C ILE A 97 -3.70 -4.99 0.92
N LEU A 98 -3.46 -5.19 -0.38
CA LEU A 98 -3.49 -4.11 -1.36
C LEU A 98 -4.89 -3.51 -1.51
N VAL A 99 -5.92 -4.35 -1.63
CA VAL A 99 -7.32 -3.89 -1.70
C VAL A 99 -7.71 -3.14 -0.44
N VAL A 100 -7.37 -3.67 0.74
CA VAL A 100 -7.62 -3.01 2.02
C VAL A 100 -6.88 -1.67 2.10
N GLY A 101 -5.62 -1.62 1.66
CA GLY A 101 -4.82 -0.39 1.61
C GLY A 101 -5.45 0.69 0.75
N VAL A 102 -5.97 0.34 -0.43
CA VAL A 102 -6.72 1.28 -1.30
C VAL A 102 -7.95 1.81 -0.59
N VAL A 103 -8.78 0.94 -0.02
CA VAL A 103 -10.01 1.34 0.67
C VAL A 103 -9.71 2.27 1.85
N VAL A 104 -8.71 1.92 2.68
CA VAL A 104 -8.31 2.72 3.83
C VAL A 104 -7.77 4.08 3.40
N SER A 105 -6.97 4.15 2.33
CA SER A 105 -6.46 5.42 1.80
C SER A 105 -7.60 6.32 1.29
N ILE A 106 -8.60 5.76 0.60
CA ILE A 106 -9.81 6.51 0.19
C ILE A 106 -10.55 7.05 1.42
N LEU A 107 -10.77 6.22 2.43
CA LEU A 107 -11.43 6.64 3.67
C LEU A 107 -10.65 7.74 4.41
N ALA A 108 -9.31 7.67 4.41
CA ALA A 108 -8.46 8.69 4.97
C ALA A 108 -8.53 10.03 4.21
N MET A 109 -8.77 10.00 2.89
CA MET A 109 -9.01 11.20 2.09
C MET A 109 -10.40 11.81 2.34
N LEU A 110 -11.43 10.97 2.47
CA LEU A 110 -12.82 11.41 2.67
C LEU A 110 -13.09 11.93 4.09
N LYS A 111 -12.34 11.43 5.08
CA LYS A 111 -12.42 11.88 6.47
C LYS A 111 -11.03 12.29 6.98
N PRO A 112 -10.49 13.43 6.52
CA PRO A 112 -9.22 13.94 7.01
C PRO A 112 -9.36 14.37 8.47
N GLU A 113 -8.29 14.22 9.25
CA GLU A 113 -8.29 14.68 10.64
C GLU A 113 -8.36 16.20 10.68
N SER A 114 -9.46 16.76 11.23
CA SER A 114 -9.51 18.19 11.52
C SER A 114 -8.51 18.50 12.64
N LYS A 115 -7.74 19.58 12.47
CA LYS A 115 -6.92 20.15 13.54
C LYS A 115 -7.85 20.44 14.73
N SER A 116 -7.75 19.65 15.79
CA SER A 116 -8.25 20.03 17.12
C SER A 116 -7.19 20.83 17.84
#